data_AF-A0A2C5WUR7-F1
#
_entry.id   AF-A0A2C5WUR7-F1
#
_cell.length_a   1.000
_cell.length_b   1.000
_cell.length_c   1.000
_cell.angle_alpha   90.00
_cell.angle_beta   90.00
_cell.angle_gamma   90.00
#
_symmetry.space_group_name_H-M   'P 1'
#
loop_
_entity.id
_entity.type
_entity.pdbx_description
1 polymer ?
#
loop_
_entity_poly.entity_id
_entity_poly.type
_entity_poly.pdbx_seq_one_letter_code
_entity_poly.pdbx_strand_id
1 'polypeptide(L)'
;MAPPPTSPKSIPAAHDEKLSPTDSQDTHIQHKPSNTDPIYNEPSPAGNAIWPRIRQRYQDCFAEFLGTFVIVLFGDSVVAQSVLSDSAAGGYISINFGWALAVAFGIFASGKSGAHLNPAVTVALAVFRGFSWRKVPGYIASQMLGGFLGALIMYANYVSAIDNFEGRGVRTVGGETSTAGLFCTYPQPFLNKAGQMFSEALGSAVLMAGILAVTDRGNIGGVVALPIAVGLLVFAIGLCFGWETGYAINMARDFMPRLASYMLGYGSAVWSAGNYYFWVPIVSPFLGTLLGAFVYDLLIFDGESPVNTPYMGMAGLFSREPKKPKADIEAAPTQFSSPAPGKISPPVLPNKVPSSAGSSKDEGTLGHLSDQPSPDMEVQTPETMWSGATFSAHPPHAHLR
;
A
#
# COMPACT_ATOMS: atom_id res chain seq x y z
N MET A 1 26.67 -36.64 38.26
CA MET A 1 28.02 -36.34 38.80
C MET A 1 28.84 -35.70 37.70
N ALA A 2 29.18 -34.42 37.85
CA ALA A 2 30.04 -33.67 36.95
C ALA A 2 31.35 -33.33 37.68
N PRO A 3 32.53 -33.42 37.02
CA PRO A 3 33.78 -32.82 37.52
C PRO A 3 34.12 -31.47 36.84
N PRO A 4 35.03 -30.65 37.44
CA PRO A 4 35.00 -29.17 37.43
C PRO A 4 36.04 -28.52 36.45
N PRO A 5 36.17 -27.17 36.41
CA PRO A 5 36.63 -26.41 35.23
C PRO A 5 38.14 -26.12 35.21
N THR A 6 38.68 -25.73 34.04
CA THR A 6 40.02 -25.15 33.91
C THR A 6 40.05 -23.94 32.95
N SER A 7 40.68 -22.87 33.41
CA SER A 7 41.25 -21.74 32.64
C SER A 7 42.45 -21.21 33.47
N PRO A 8 43.30 -20.28 33.01
CA PRO A 8 43.70 -19.85 31.65
C PRO A 8 45.25 -19.88 31.49
N LYS A 9 45.80 -19.66 30.28
CA LYS A 9 47.20 -19.19 30.12
C LYS A 9 47.36 -18.21 28.97
N SER A 10 47.97 -17.07 29.28
CA SER A 10 48.37 -15.97 28.38
C SER A 10 49.90 -15.75 28.41
N ILE A 11 50.50 -15.76 27.20
CA ILE A 11 51.56 -14.90 26.59
C ILE A 11 52.96 -14.76 27.26
N PRO A 12 54.07 -14.82 26.47
CA PRO A 12 54.84 -13.61 26.04
C PRO A 12 55.11 -13.59 24.51
N ALA A 13 54.87 -12.52 23.71
CA ALA A 13 55.66 -11.29 23.47
C ALA A 13 57.13 -11.55 23.08
N ALA A 14 57.79 -10.95 22.09
CA ALA A 14 57.53 -10.06 20.95
C ALA A 14 58.87 -10.04 20.14
N HIS A 15 58.88 -9.67 18.86
CA HIS A 15 59.81 -8.66 18.27
C HIS A 15 59.80 -8.66 16.74
N ASP A 16 59.76 -7.44 16.22
CA ASP A 16 59.70 -6.99 14.83
C ASP A 16 60.90 -7.43 13.97
N GLU A 17 60.62 -7.80 12.72
CA GLU A 17 61.55 -7.53 11.62
C GLU A 17 60.77 -7.05 10.40
N LYS A 18 61.02 -5.80 10.01
CA LYS A 18 60.48 -5.13 8.82
C LYS A 18 61.62 -5.00 7.81
N LEU A 19 61.39 -5.37 6.54
CA LEU A 19 62.05 -4.99 5.26
C LEU A 19 62.11 -6.24 4.36
N SER A 20 61.82 -6.29 3.06
CA SER A 20 61.47 -5.33 1.99
C SER A 20 60.97 -6.17 0.76
N PRO A 21 60.51 -5.58 -0.37
CA PRO A 21 59.51 -6.18 -1.26
C PRO A 21 60.08 -6.97 -2.44
N THR A 22 59.56 -8.17 -2.70
CA THR A 22 59.66 -8.82 -4.03
C THR A 22 58.50 -9.79 -4.27
N ASP A 23 57.87 -9.62 -5.44
CA ASP A 23 57.03 -10.55 -6.20
C ASP A 23 55.83 -11.24 -5.51
N SER A 24 54.70 -10.54 -5.48
CA SER A 24 53.39 -11.20 -5.53
C SER A 24 52.86 -11.17 -6.96
N GLN A 25 52.99 -12.29 -7.67
CA GLN A 25 52.34 -12.52 -8.95
C GLN A 25 50.82 -12.37 -8.82
N ASP A 26 50.28 -11.41 -9.56
CA ASP A 26 48.87 -11.27 -9.86
C ASP A 26 48.35 -12.55 -10.53
N THR A 27 47.60 -13.37 -9.80
CA THR A 27 46.75 -14.40 -10.41
C THR A 27 45.43 -13.78 -10.85
N HIS A 28 45.51 -12.96 -11.90
CA HIS A 28 44.35 -12.59 -12.70
C HIS A 28 43.85 -13.84 -13.43
N ILE A 29 42.84 -14.51 -12.87
CA ILE A 29 42.01 -15.45 -13.63
C ILE A 29 41.19 -14.61 -14.63
N GLN A 30 41.73 -14.46 -15.85
CA GLN A 30 41.01 -13.93 -16.98
C GLN A 30 39.92 -14.92 -17.39
N HIS A 31 38.68 -14.69 -16.94
CA HIS A 31 37.52 -15.28 -17.60
C HIS A 31 37.36 -14.66 -18.99
N LYS A 32 37.93 -15.34 -19.98
CA LYS A 32 37.61 -15.12 -21.40
C LYS A 32 36.12 -15.46 -21.59
N PRO A 33 35.27 -14.58 -22.14
CA PRO A 33 33.88 -14.92 -22.37
C PRO A 33 33.83 -15.99 -23.47
N SER A 34 33.43 -17.20 -23.12
CA SER A 34 33.11 -18.25 -24.09
C SER A 34 31.82 -17.84 -24.80
N ASN A 35 32.00 -17.33 -26.01
CA ASN A 35 30.92 -17.07 -26.94
C ASN A 35 30.48 -18.42 -27.53
N THR A 36 29.56 -19.14 -26.88
CA THR A 36 28.79 -20.29 -27.40
C THR A 36 27.89 -20.84 -26.28
N ASP A 37 26.63 -20.40 -26.26
CA ASP A 37 25.44 -21.27 -26.29
C ASP A 37 24.17 -20.47 -25.97
N PRO A 38 23.25 -20.27 -26.94
CA PRO A 38 21.96 -19.65 -26.68
C PRO A 38 21.01 -20.67 -26.03
N ILE A 39 21.08 -20.86 -24.70
CA ILE A 39 20.15 -21.72 -23.94
C ILE A 39 18.78 -21.03 -23.72
N TYR A 40 18.34 -20.12 -24.61
CA TYR A 40 16.98 -19.55 -24.56
C TYR A 40 16.38 -19.26 -25.93
N ASN A 41 16.62 -20.14 -26.91
CA ASN A 41 15.81 -20.17 -28.13
C ASN A 41 15.30 -21.59 -28.42
N GLU A 42 14.80 -22.28 -27.40
CA GLU A 42 13.79 -23.29 -27.66
C GLU A 42 12.47 -22.57 -28.01
N PRO A 43 11.89 -22.78 -29.21
CA PRO A 43 10.53 -22.32 -29.45
C PRO A 43 9.64 -22.96 -28.38
N SER A 44 9.02 -22.12 -27.55
CA SER A 44 8.10 -22.60 -26.51
C SER A 44 7.15 -23.66 -27.12
N PRO A 45 6.91 -24.80 -26.45
CA PRO A 45 5.95 -25.81 -26.90
C PRO A 45 4.54 -25.24 -27.18
N ALA A 46 4.30 -24.02 -26.70
CA ALA A 46 3.08 -23.23 -26.84
C ALA A 46 2.86 -22.56 -28.20
N GLY A 47 3.64 -22.87 -29.25
CA GLY A 47 3.48 -22.26 -30.58
C GLY A 47 2.04 -22.24 -31.11
N ASN A 48 1.18 -23.20 -30.71
CA ASN A 48 -0.24 -23.28 -31.06
C ASN A 48 -1.22 -23.36 -29.86
N ALA A 49 -0.76 -23.16 -28.63
CA ALA A 49 -1.65 -23.26 -27.47
C ALA A 49 -2.57 -22.02 -27.40
N ILE A 50 -3.89 -22.26 -27.41
CA ILE A 50 -4.91 -21.20 -27.38
C ILE A 50 -4.86 -20.43 -26.07
N TRP A 51 -4.68 -21.11 -24.94
CA TRP A 51 -4.73 -20.50 -23.61
C TRP A 51 -3.62 -19.44 -23.39
N PRO A 52 -2.33 -19.68 -23.66
CA PRO A 52 -1.30 -18.65 -23.56
C PRO A 52 -1.60 -17.39 -24.37
N ARG A 53 -2.21 -17.52 -25.56
CA ARG A 53 -2.61 -16.38 -26.40
C ARG A 53 -3.74 -15.57 -25.77
N ILE A 54 -4.79 -16.24 -25.27
CA ILE A 54 -5.88 -15.60 -24.53
C ILE A 54 -5.34 -14.90 -23.28
N ARG A 55 -4.52 -15.60 -22.50
CA ARG A 55 -3.91 -15.05 -21.27
C ARG A 55 -3.07 -13.81 -21.56
N GLN A 56 -2.26 -13.81 -22.61
CA GLN A 56 -1.50 -12.63 -23.01
C GLN A 56 -2.42 -11.48 -23.47
N ARG A 57 -3.45 -11.79 -24.27
CA ARG A 57 -4.38 -10.78 -24.80
C ARG A 57 -5.17 -10.05 -23.73
N TYR A 58 -5.57 -10.77 -22.67
CA TYR A 58 -6.40 -10.25 -21.56
C TYR A 58 -5.63 -10.21 -20.24
N GLN A 59 -4.30 -10.20 -20.29
CA GLN A 59 -3.44 -10.29 -19.10
C GLN A 59 -3.78 -9.25 -18.06
N ASP A 60 -4.03 -8.01 -18.49
CA ASP A 60 -4.38 -6.91 -17.59
C ASP A 60 -5.71 -7.15 -16.88
N CYS A 61 -6.71 -7.65 -17.59
CA CYS A 61 -8.02 -7.97 -17.02
C CYS A 61 -7.89 -9.12 -16.00
N PHE A 62 -7.12 -10.16 -16.31
CA PHE A 62 -6.87 -11.25 -15.36
C PHE A 62 -6.09 -10.77 -14.13
N ALA A 63 -5.13 -9.87 -14.30
CA ALA A 63 -4.39 -9.27 -13.20
C ALA A 63 -5.30 -8.43 -12.29
N GLU A 64 -6.12 -7.53 -12.86
CA GLU A 64 -7.07 -6.72 -12.10
C GLU A 64 -8.12 -7.57 -11.36
N PHE A 65 -8.63 -8.61 -12.03
CA PHE A 65 -9.51 -9.60 -11.39
C PHE A 65 -8.83 -10.25 -10.18
N LEU A 66 -7.61 -10.78 -10.35
CA LEU A 66 -6.90 -11.49 -9.29
C LEU A 66 -6.52 -10.57 -8.13
N GLY A 67 -6.07 -9.34 -8.43
CA GLY A 67 -5.71 -8.39 -7.38
C GLY A 67 -6.91 -7.93 -6.57
N THR A 68 -8.05 -7.61 -7.21
CA THR A 68 -9.27 -7.23 -6.47
C THR A 68 -9.87 -8.43 -5.73
N PHE A 69 -9.77 -9.63 -6.30
CA PHE A 69 -10.11 -10.87 -5.59
C PHE A 69 -9.32 -11.02 -4.30
N VAL A 70 -7.99 -10.83 -4.33
CA VAL A 70 -7.13 -10.89 -3.14
C VAL A 70 -7.50 -9.81 -2.13
N ILE A 71 -7.75 -8.58 -2.59
CA ILE A 71 -8.16 -7.47 -1.72
C ILE A 71 -9.43 -7.84 -0.92
N VAL A 72 -10.47 -8.27 -1.62
CA VAL A 72 -11.75 -8.57 -0.97
C VAL A 72 -11.65 -9.85 -0.15
N LEU A 73 -11.00 -10.91 -0.66
CA LEU A 73 -10.83 -12.15 0.08
C LEU A 73 -10.15 -11.91 1.44
N PHE A 74 -9.03 -11.18 1.47
CA PHE A 74 -8.30 -10.95 2.71
C PHE A 74 -8.99 -9.91 3.59
N GLY A 75 -9.47 -8.82 2.99
CA GLY A 75 -10.14 -7.74 3.69
C GLY A 75 -11.43 -8.18 4.38
N ASP A 76 -12.31 -8.88 3.67
CA ASP A 76 -13.54 -9.40 4.26
C ASP A 76 -13.25 -10.52 5.27
N SER A 77 -12.22 -11.36 5.02
CA SER A 77 -11.85 -12.43 5.96
C SER A 77 -11.32 -11.91 7.29
N VAL A 78 -10.58 -10.79 7.32
CA VAL A 78 -10.12 -10.23 8.60
C VAL A 78 -11.28 -9.62 9.40
N VAL A 79 -12.30 -9.09 8.72
CA VAL A 79 -13.55 -8.65 9.36
C VAL A 79 -14.32 -9.86 9.89
N ALA A 80 -14.50 -10.90 9.07
CA ALA A 80 -15.18 -12.14 9.46
C ALA A 80 -14.52 -12.78 10.67
N GLN A 81 -13.20 -12.93 10.68
CA GLN A 81 -12.51 -13.53 11.81
C GLN A 81 -12.64 -12.70 13.08
N SER A 82 -12.52 -11.37 13.00
CA SER A 82 -12.64 -10.48 14.15
C SER A 82 -14.06 -10.49 14.73
N VAL A 83 -15.09 -10.33 13.89
CA VAL A 83 -16.49 -10.27 14.32
C VAL A 83 -16.99 -11.62 14.81
N LEU A 84 -16.81 -12.70 14.04
CA LEU A 84 -17.37 -14.01 14.35
C LEU A 84 -16.67 -14.71 15.53
N SER A 85 -15.53 -14.19 15.99
CA SER A 85 -14.82 -14.66 17.18
C SER A 85 -15.06 -13.79 18.42
N ASP A 86 -16.02 -12.86 18.39
CA ASP A 86 -16.23 -11.88 19.46
C ASP A 86 -14.94 -11.15 19.85
N SER A 87 -14.18 -10.75 18.83
CA SER A 87 -12.86 -10.12 18.94
C SER A 87 -11.72 -10.96 19.55
N ALA A 88 -11.93 -12.26 19.81
CA ALA A 88 -10.88 -13.14 20.33
C ALA A 88 -9.73 -13.35 19.33
N ALA A 89 -10.02 -13.29 18.03
CA ALA A 89 -9.05 -13.42 16.95
C ALA A 89 -8.77 -12.11 16.19
N GLY A 90 -9.07 -10.95 16.80
CA GLY A 90 -8.73 -9.63 16.25
C GLY A 90 -9.71 -8.53 16.61
N GLY A 91 -9.31 -7.27 16.45
CA GLY A 91 -10.15 -6.09 16.65
C GLY A 91 -9.91 -5.02 15.57
N TYR A 92 -10.32 -3.78 15.84
CA TYR A 92 -10.27 -2.69 14.85
C TYR A 92 -8.88 -2.50 14.21
N ILE A 93 -7.80 -2.52 15.01
CA ILE A 93 -6.44 -2.37 14.48
C ILE A 93 -6.05 -3.54 13.56
N SER A 94 -6.36 -4.79 13.94
CA SER A 94 -6.04 -5.94 13.09
C SER A 94 -6.89 -5.96 11.82
N ILE A 95 -8.14 -5.48 11.85
CA ILE A 95 -8.95 -5.27 10.65
C ILE A 95 -8.23 -4.30 9.70
N ASN A 96 -7.83 -3.12 10.18
CA ASN A 96 -7.13 -2.14 9.34
C ASN A 96 -5.81 -2.70 8.81
N PHE A 97 -5.06 -3.43 9.63
CA PHE A 97 -3.80 -4.05 9.21
C PHE A 97 -4.01 -5.17 8.18
N GLY A 98 -5.07 -5.97 8.34
CA GLY A 98 -5.46 -6.99 7.37
C GLY A 98 -5.86 -6.40 6.02
N TRP A 99 -6.63 -5.30 6.01
CA TRP A 99 -6.94 -4.55 4.78
C TRP A 99 -5.69 -3.95 4.12
N ALA A 100 -4.73 -3.46 4.90
CA ALA A 100 -3.45 -2.98 4.39
C ALA A 100 -2.66 -4.09 3.68
N LEU A 101 -2.58 -5.27 4.28
CA LEU A 101 -1.95 -6.44 3.66
C LEU A 101 -2.73 -6.92 2.44
N ALA A 102 -4.06 -6.90 2.48
CA ALA A 102 -4.93 -7.25 1.36
C ALA A 102 -4.61 -6.39 0.13
N VAL A 103 -4.46 -5.08 0.32
CA VAL A 103 -4.05 -4.16 -0.76
C VAL A 103 -2.63 -4.43 -1.24
N ALA A 104 -1.66 -4.58 -0.33
CA ALA A 104 -0.29 -4.85 -0.70
C ALA A 104 -0.15 -6.13 -1.55
N PHE A 105 -0.76 -7.24 -1.11
CA PHE A 105 -0.75 -8.50 -1.86
C PHE A 105 -1.60 -8.46 -3.13
N GLY A 106 -2.69 -7.70 -3.15
CA GLY A 106 -3.44 -7.43 -4.37
C GLY A 106 -2.57 -6.74 -5.43
N ILE A 107 -1.79 -5.73 -5.03
CA ILE A 107 -0.86 -5.03 -5.91
C ILE A 107 0.25 -5.98 -6.40
N PHE A 108 0.83 -6.80 -5.52
CA PHE A 108 1.79 -7.82 -5.93
C PHE A 108 1.21 -8.79 -6.97
N ALA A 109 -0.04 -9.24 -6.79
CA ALA A 109 -0.71 -10.15 -7.70
C ALA A 109 -1.06 -9.50 -9.06
N SER A 110 -1.31 -8.19 -9.06
CA SER A 110 -1.80 -7.46 -10.23
C SER A 110 -0.77 -6.56 -10.90
N GLY A 111 0.50 -6.60 -10.51
CA GLY A 111 1.51 -5.64 -10.99
C GLY A 111 1.62 -5.53 -12.51
N LYS A 112 1.27 -6.59 -13.26
CA LYS A 112 1.26 -6.58 -14.73
C LYS A 112 0.25 -5.61 -15.36
N SER A 113 -0.89 -5.33 -14.71
CA SER A 113 -1.89 -4.38 -15.20
C SER A 113 -1.62 -2.93 -14.82
N GLY A 114 -0.63 -2.69 -13.94
CA GLY A 114 -0.50 -1.44 -13.18
C GLY A 114 -1.23 -1.44 -11.83
N ALA A 115 -1.95 -2.52 -11.49
CA ALA A 115 -2.61 -2.73 -10.21
C ALA A 115 -3.52 -1.57 -9.77
N HIS A 116 -4.53 -1.23 -10.59
CA HIS A 116 -5.49 -0.19 -10.21
C HIS A 116 -6.41 -0.68 -9.09
N LEU A 117 -6.96 -1.89 -9.25
CA LEU A 117 -7.76 -2.66 -8.30
C LEU A 117 -9.01 -1.96 -7.74
N ASN A 118 -9.31 -0.78 -8.27
CA ASN A 118 -10.32 0.15 -7.84
C ASN A 118 -10.85 0.91 -9.07
N PRO A 119 -12.17 0.82 -9.34
CA PRO A 119 -12.78 1.54 -10.47
C PRO A 119 -12.54 3.06 -10.44
N ALA A 120 -12.56 3.68 -9.25
CA ALA A 120 -12.36 5.11 -9.09
C ALA A 120 -10.92 5.52 -9.41
N VAL A 121 -9.94 4.76 -8.91
CA VAL A 121 -8.50 4.94 -9.25
C VAL A 121 -8.29 4.76 -10.75
N THR A 122 -8.93 3.76 -11.37
CA THR A 122 -8.83 3.51 -12.82
C THR A 122 -9.27 4.73 -13.64
N VAL A 123 -10.39 5.35 -13.25
CA VAL A 123 -10.88 6.56 -13.91
C VAL A 123 -9.98 7.75 -13.63
N ALA A 124 -9.51 7.95 -12.40
CA ALA A 124 -8.59 9.03 -12.08
C ALA A 124 -7.28 8.93 -12.88
N LEU A 125 -6.71 7.73 -13.04
CA LEU A 125 -5.53 7.51 -13.87
C LEU A 125 -5.81 7.74 -15.37
N ALA A 126 -7.02 7.44 -15.86
CA ALA A 126 -7.41 7.75 -17.24
C ALA A 126 -7.52 9.25 -17.51
N VAL A 127 -7.91 10.03 -16.49
CA VAL A 127 -7.97 11.49 -16.56
C VAL A 127 -6.58 12.11 -16.43
N PHE A 128 -5.83 11.77 -15.38
CA PHE A 128 -4.64 12.51 -14.95
C PHE A 128 -3.29 11.90 -15.36
N ARG A 129 -3.25 10.61 -15.72
CA ARG A 129 -2.00 9.88 -16.06
C ARG A 129 -2.03 9.22 -17.44
N GLY A 130 -3.02 9.56 -18.26
CA GLY A 130 -3.08 9.12 -19.66
C GLY A 130 -3.43 7.65 -19.86
N PHE A 131 -3.98 6.97 -18.85
CA PHE A 131 -4.43 5.59 -19.01
C PHE A 131 -5.53 5.50 -20.08
N SER A 132 -5.43 4.48 -20.94
CA SER A 132 -6.29 4.35 -22.12
C SER A 132 -7.75 4.14 -21.74
N TRP A 133 -8.62 5.09 -22.10
CA TRP A 133 -10.07 5.02 -21.87
C TRP A 133 -10.73 3.77 -22.45
N ARG A 134 -10.14 3.16 -23.49
CA ARG A 134 -10.63 1.90 -24.08
C ARG A 134 -10.48 0.70 -23.14
N LYS A 135 -9.51 0.74 -22.23
CA LYS A 135 -9.24 -0.33 -21.25
C LYS A 135 -10.09 -0.20 -19.99
N VAL A 136 -10.56 1.02 -19.67
CA VAL A 136 -11.31 1.32 -18.45
C VAL A 136 -12.50 0.37 -18.22
N PRO A 137 -13.41 0.10 -19.19
CA PRO A 137 -14.53 -0.81 -18.95
C PRO A 137 -14.07 -2.25 -18.62
N GLY A 138 -13.00 -2.73 -19.26
CA GLY A 138 -12.46 -4.06 -19.00
C GLY A 138 -11.85 -4.19 -17.62
N TYR A 139 -11.15 -3.14 -17.16
CA TYR A 139 -10.60 -3.07 -15.79
C TYR A 139 -11.73 -3.09 -14.76
N ILE A 140 -12.73 -2.21 -14.91
CA ILE A 140 -13.88 -2.13 -13.99
C ILE A 140 -14.61 -3.48 -13.93
N ALA A 141 -14.93 -4.09 -15.08
CA ALA A 141 -15.61 -5.39 -15.09
C ALA A 141 -14.79 -6.48 -14.38
N SER A 142 -13.47 -6.50 -14.58
CA SER A 142 -12.56 -7.47 -13.96
C SER A 142 -12.48 -7.27 -12.45
N GLN A 143 -12.32 -6.04 -11.99
CA GLN A 143 -12.28 -5.68 -10.57
C GLN A 143 -13.59 -6.08 -9.88
N MET A 144 -14.73 -5.77 -10.50
CA MET A 144 -16.05 -6.09 -9.96
C MET A 144 -16.24 -7.62 -9.84
N LEU A 145 -15.86 -8.38 -10.86
CA LEU A 145 -15.94 -9.85 -10.81
C LEU A 145 -14.98 -10.44 -9.75
N GLY A 146 -13.79 -9.86 -9.60
CA GLY A 146 -12.82 -10.24 -8.58
C GLY A 146 -13.37 -10.03 -7.17
N GLY A 147 -13.93 -8.86 -6.90
CA GLY A 147 -14.54 -8.53 -5.61
C GLY A 147 -15.74 -9.42 -5.29
N PHE A 148 -16.59 -9.70 -6.29
CA PHE A 148 -17.71 -10.63 -6.13
C PHE A 148 -17.25 -12.03 -5.69
N LEU A 149 -16.27 -12.61 -6.41
CA LEU A 149 -15.79 -13.95 -6.10
C LEU A 149 -15.02 -14.00 -4.77
N GLY A 150 -14.27 -12.95 -4.43
CA GLY A 150 -13.57 -12.85 -3.15
C GLY A 150 -14.53 -12.97 -1.97
N ALA A 151 -15.65 -12.23 -2.03
CA ALA A 151 -16.71 -12.28 -1.02
C ALA A 151 -17.39 -13.66 -0.92
N LEU A 152 -17.66 -14.32 -2.06
CA LEU A 152 -18.25 -15.67 -2.04
C LEU A 152 -17.31 -16.72 -1.43
N ILE A 153 -16.01 -16.63 -1.70
CA ILE A 153 -15.02 -17.54 -1.11
C ILE A 153 -14.83 -17.26 0.38
N MET A 154 -14.82 -15.99 0.81
CA MET A 154 -14.84 -15.63 2.23
C MET A 154 -16.06 -16.26 2.93
N TYR A 155 -17.26 -16.11 2.36
CA TYR A 155 -18.47 -16.72 2.92
C TYR A 155 -18.37 -18.24 3.00
N ALA A 156 -17.90 -18.90 1.94
CA ALA A 156 -17.72 -20.35 1.94
C ALA A 156 -16.78 -20.82 3.05
N ASN A 157 -15.73 -20.05 3.34
CA ASN A 157 -14.81 -20.34 4.45
C ASN A 157 -15.46 -20.14 5.82
N TYR A 158 -16.30 -19.11 6.00
CA TYR A 158 -16.86 -18.73 7.29
C TYR A 158 -18.31 -19.17 7.53
N VAL A 159 -18.95 -19.92 6.62
CA VAL A 159 -20.38 -20.28 6.72
C VAL A 159 -20.73 -20.96 8.04
N SER A 160 -19.87 -21.86 8.55
CA SER A 160 -20.10 -22.54 9.83
C SER A 160 -20.00 -21.58 11.03
N ALA A 161 -19.09 -20.60 10.97
CA ALA A 161 -18.94 -19.58 12.00
C ALA A 161 -20.09 -18.57 11.96
N ILE A 162 -20.55 -18.19 10.77
CA ILE A 162 -21.76 -17.37 10.58
C ILE A 162 -22.99 -18.08 11.14
N ASP A 163 -23.17 -19.37 10.83
CA ASP A 163 -24.28 -20.17 11.37
C ASP A 163 -24.21 -20.32 12.90
N ASN A 164 -23.02 -20.37 13.48
CA ASN A 164 -22.83 -20.38 14.93
C ASN A 164 -23.13 -19.02 15.57
N PHE A 165 -22.73 -17.93 14.92
CA PHE A 165 -22.84 -16.56 15.45
C PHE A 165 -24.26 -16.00 15.35
N GLU A 166 -24.90 -16.17 14.20
CA GLU A 166 -26.22 -15.56 13.90
C GLU A 166 -27.37 -16.58 13.91
N GLY A 167 -27.04 -17.88 13.86
CA GLY A 167 -28.00 -18.96 13.74
C GLY A 167 -28.02 -19.57 12.33
N ARG A 168 -28.28 -20.88 12.27
CA ARG A 168 -28.23 -21.63 11.02
C ARG A 168 -29.24 -21.10 10.00
N GLY A 169 -28.75 -20.69 8.84
CA GLY A 169 -29.57 -20.14 7.75
C GLY A 169 -30.12 -18.74 8.01
N VAL A 170 -29.72 -18.08 9.09
CA VAL A 170 -30.10 -16.69 9.41
C VAL A 170 -29.09 -15.74 8.77
N ARG A 171 -29.57 -14.77 7.99
CA ARG A 171 -28.74 -13.78 7.28
C ARG A 171 -29.41 -12.41 7.39
N THR A 172 -29.04 -11.61 8.38
CA THR A 172 -29.69 -10.33 8.66
C THR A 172 -28.79 -9.13 8.43
N VAL A 173 -29.42 -7.97 8.29
CA VAL A 173 -28.77 -6.66 8.09
C VAL A 173 -29.17 -5.76 9.24
N GLY A 174 -28.21 -5.42 10.10
CA GLY A 174 -28.45 -4.66 11.33
C GLY A 174 -28.94 -5.52 12.49
N GLY A 175 -28.83 -5.00 13.71
CA GLY A 175 -29.01 -5.77 14.95
C GLY A 175 -27.67 -6.26 15.51
N GLU A 176 -27.71 -6.83 16.71
CA GLU A 176 -26.50 -7.19 17.49
C GLU A 176 -25.69 -8.34 16.85
N THR A 177 -26.36 -9.30 16.23
CA THR A 177 -25.74 -10.49 15.65
C THR A 177 -25.67 -10.47 14.11
N SER A 178 -26.00 -9.34 13.47
CA SER A 178 -26.03 -9.24 12.02
C SER A 178 -24.64 -9.43 11.41
N THR A 179 -24.52 -10.32 10.43
CA THR A 179 -23.26 -10.60 9.73
C THR A 179 -23.15 -9.93 8.35
N ALA A 180 -24.10 -9.06 7.96
CA ALA A 180 -24.01 -8.38 6.66
C ALA A 180 -22.77 -7.46 6.52
N GLY A 181 -22.28 -6.93 7.64
CA GLY A 181 -21.09 -6.07 7.71
C GLY A 181 -19.77 -6.79 7.42
N LEU A 182 -19.78 -8.12 7.30
CA LEU A 182 -18.60 -8.89 6.90
C LEU A 182 -18.20 -8.65 5.44
N PHE A 183 -19.18 -8.32 4.59
CA PHE A 183 -19.05 -8.22 3.14
C PHE A 183 -18.83 -6.79 2.68
N CYS A 184 -19.65 -5.88 3.19
CA CYS A 184 -19.77 -4.52 2.68
C CYS A 184 -19.94 -3.54 3.84
N THR A 185 -19.70 -2.27 3.58
CA THR A 185 -19.73 -1.28 4.64
C THR A 185 -21.15 -0.78 4.88
N TYR A 186 -21.42 -0.41 6.13
CA TYR A 186 -22.63 0.26 6.55
C TYR A 186 -22.22 1.48 7.38
N PRO A 187 -22.90 2.63 7.22
CA PRO A 187 -22.50 3.86 7.89
C PRO A 187 -22.96 3.83 9.35
N GLN A 188 -22.27 4.59 10.20
CA GLN A 188 -22.72 4.78 11.57
C GLN A 188 -24.13 5.42 11.62
N PRO A 189 -25.00 5.04 12.58
CA PRO A 189 -26.37 5.52 12.64
C PRO A 189 -26.52 7.03 12.79
N PHE A 190 -25.51 7.72 13.34
CA PHE A 190 -25.52 9.17 13.55
C PHE A 190 -25.24 9.97 12.27
N LEU A 191 -24.78 9.33 11.18
CA LEU A 191 -24.40 10.04 9.96
C LEU A 191 -25.60 10.34 9.06
N ASN A 192 -25.73 11.61 8.70
CA ASN A 192 -26.56 12.02 7.58
C ASN A 192 -25.87 11.75 6.23
N LYS A 193 -26.58 11.97 5.12
CA LYS A 193 -26.09 11.65 3.77
C LYS A 193 -24.88 12.48 3.35
N ALA A 194 -24.85 13.74 3.74
CA ALA A 194 -23.73 14.63 3.45
C ALA A 194 -22.46 14.14 4.14
N GLY A 195 -22.55 13.73 5.42
CA GLY A 195 -21.44 13.15 6.17
C GLY A 195 -20.94 11.84 5.55
N GLN A 196 -21.85 10.95 5.14
CA GLN A 196 -21.49 9.72 4.43
C GLN A 196 -20.72 9.99 3.13
N MET A 197 -21.23 10.90 2.31
CA MET A 197 -20.55 11.31 1.08
C MET A 197 -19.18 11.94 1.38
N PHE A 198 -19.10 12.85 2.34
CA PHE A 198 -17.86 13.53 2.71
C PHE A 198 -16.80 12.55 3.20
N SER A 199 -17.16 11.63 4.09
CA SER A 199 -16.25 10.62 4.65
C SER A 199 -15.62 9.75 3.56
N GLU A 200 -16.44 9.20 2.66
CA GLU A 200 -15.95 8.38 1.53
C GLU A 200 -15.13 9.18 0.51
N ALA A 201 -15.51 10.44 0.24
CA ALA A 201 -14.77 11.32 -0.66
C ALA A 201 -13.41 11.69 -0.07
N LEU A 202 -13.34 12.01 1.22
CA LEU A 202 -12.11 12.36 1.92
C LEU A 202 -11.12 11.19 1.91
N GLY A 203 -11.56 10.00 2.32
CA GLY A 203 -10.72 8.79 2.30
C GLY A 203 -10.21 8.48 0.89
N SER A 204 -11.06 8.62 -0.13
CA SER A 204 -10.69 8.38 -1.53
C SER A 204 -9.76 9.45 -2.11
N ALA A 205 -9.90 10.71 -1.69
CA ALA A 205 -8.99 11.79 -2.08
C ALA A 205 -7.60 11.59 -1.48
N VAL A 206 -7.52 11.24 -0.19
CA VAL A 206 -6.25 10.91 0.48
C VAL A 206 -5.62 9.68 -0.17
N LEU A 207 -6.41 8.64 -0.47
CA LEU A 207 -5.94 7.46 -1.20
C LEU A 207 -5.31 7.85 -2.54
N MET A 208 -6.02 8.61 -3.37
CA MET A 208 -5.52 8.92 -4.71
C MET A 208 -4.29 9.84 -4.67
N ALA A 209 -4.33 10.89 -3.84
CA ALA A 209 -3.19 11.79 -3.68
C ALA A 209 -1.95 11.03 -3.17
N GLY A 210 -2.14 10.11 -2.21
CA GLY A 210 -1.06 9.26 -1.70
C GLY A 210 -0.52 8.28 -2.74
N ILE A 211 -1.38 7.64 -3.55
CA ILE A 211 -0.95 6.78 -4.66
C ILE A 211 -0.07 7.57 -5.63
N LEU A 212 -0.50 8.78 -6.03
CA LEU A 212 0.28 9.62 -6.93
C LEU A 212 1.60 10.05 -6.28
N ALA A 213 1.58 10.45 -5.01
CA ALA A 213 2.79 10.86 -4.29
C ALA A 213 3.83 9.73 -4.18
N VAL A 214 3.40 8.50 -3.94
CA VAL A 214 4.30 7.33 -3.81
C VAL A 214 4.82 6.87 -5.17
N THR A 215 4.03 7.04 -6.25
CA THR A 215 4.41 6.63 -7.61
C THR A 215 5.17 7.69 -8.39
N ASP A 216 5.10 8.95 -7.97
CA ASP A 216 5.79 10.06 -8.62
C ASP A 216 7.32 9.97 -8.41
N ARG A 217 8.05 9.85 -9.51
CA ARG A 217 9.52 9.78 -9.56
C ARG A 217 10.18 11.16 -9.44
N GLY A 218 9.42 12.25 -9.64
CA GLY A 218 9.89 13.63 -9.44
C GLY A 218 9.84 14.06 -7.97
N ASN A 219 9.11 13.32 -7.14
CA ASN A 219 9.05 13.49 -5.70
C ASN A 219 10.03 12.51 -5.00
N ILE A 220 10.04 12.48 -3.65
CA ILE A 220 10.67 11.38 -2.87
C ILE A 220 10.05 9.99 -3.16
N GLY A 221 8.97 9.95 -3.94
CA GLY A 221 8.32 8.74 -4.46
C GLY A 221 9.15 8.03 -5.53
N GLY A 222 8.64 6.90 -6.04
CA GLY A 222 9.38 6.00 -6.93
C GLY A 222 10.11 4.86 -6.20
N VAL A 223 9.60 4.49 -5.03
CA VAL A 223 10.18 3.45 -4.17
C VAL A 223 10.00 2.02 -4.75
N VAL A 224 11.00 1.16 -4.56
CA VAL A 224 10.95 -0.27 -4.89
C VAL A 224 9.83 -1.01 -4.14
N ALA A 225 9.38 -0.46 -3.01
CA ALA A 225 8.37 -1.04 -2.13
C ALA A 225 6.95 -0.49 -2.34
N LEU A 226 6.57 -0.11 -3.58
CA LEU A 226 5.25 0.44 -3.90
C LEU A 226 4.06 -0.33 -3.26
N PRO A 227 3.98 -1.68 -3.32
CA PRO A 227 2.86 -2.41 -2.74
C PRO A 227 2.73 -2.20 -1.23
N ILE A 228 3.85 -2.16 -0.50
CA ILE A 228 3.87 -1.97 0.95
C ILE A 228 3.48 -0.51 1.28
N ALA A 229 4.01 0.46 0.55
CA ALA A 229 3.70 1.86 0.77
C ALA A 229 2.20 2.17 0.57
N VAL A 230 1.57 1.62 -0.47
CA VAL A 230 0.12 1.76 -0.69
C VAL A 230 -0.69 0.99 0.36
N GLY A 231 -0.22 -0.18 0.80
CA GLY A 231 -0.83 -0.90 1.92
C GLY A 231 -0.81 -0.06 3.21
N LEU A 232 0.31 0.56 3.56
CA LEU A 232 0.44 1.46 4.72
C LEU A 232 -0.41 2.73 4.59
N LEU A 233 -0.57 3.27 3.37
CA LEU A 233 -1.51 4.36 3.10
C LEU A 233 -2.95 3.95 3.44
N VAL A 234 -3.37 2.75 3.02
CA VAL A 234 -4.70 2.21 3.34
C VAL A 234 -4.83 1.94 4.85
N PHE A 235 -3.76 1.45 5.49
CA PHE A 235 -3.73 1.28 6.95
C PHE A 235 -4.01 2.61 7.67
N ALA A 236 -3.32 3.68 7.27
CA ALA A 236 -3.51 5.01 7.82
C ALA A 236 -4.93 5.54 7.59
N ILE A 237 -5.49 5.34 6.38
CA ILE A 237 -6.87 5.73 6.07
C ILE A 237 -7.86 4.99 6.99
N GLY A 238 -7.70 3.69 7.18
CA GLY A 238 -8.57 2.91 8.07
C GLY A 238 -8.48 3.38 9.54
N LEU A 239 -7.27 3.66 10.04
CA LEU A 239 -7.08 4.17 11.39
C LEU A 239 -7.65 5.58 11.60
N CYS A 240 -7.51 6.47 10.61
CA CYS A 240 -7.88 7.88 10.77
C CYS A 240 -9.31 8.21 10.34
N PHE A 241 -9.86 7.49 9.35
CA PHE A 241 -11.13 7.84 8.69
C PHE A 241 -12.12 6.67 8.64
N GLY A 242 -11.78 5.52 9.22
CA GLY A 242 -12.55 4.30 8.99
C GLY A 242 -13.81 4.11 9.83
N TRP A 243 -13.94 4.77 10.99
CA TRP A 243 -15.03 4.49 11.93
C TRP A 243 -16.43 4.89 11.39
N GLU A 244 -16.50 6.00 10.66
CA GLU A 244 -17.75 6.59 10.19
C GLU A 244 -18.47 5.73 9.14
N THR A 245 -17.73 5.25 8.15
CA THR A 245 -18.28 4.62 6.93
C THR A 245 -17.63 3.28 6.59
N GLY A 246 -16.61 2.86 7.33
CA GLY A 246 -15.85 1.65 7.03
C GLY A 246 -14.85 1.81 5.89
N TYR A 247 -14.54 3.05 5.49
CA TYR A 247 -13.56 3.40 4.44
C TYR A 247 -13.69 2.52 3.20
N ALA A 248 -14.87 2.46 2.60
CA ALA A 248 -15.07 1.61 1.42
C ALA A 248 -14.12 2.01 0.29
N ILE A 249 -14.05 3.31 -0.03
CA ILE A 249 -13.11 4.01 -0.94
C ILE A 249 -12.92 3.36 -2.32
N ASN A 250 -13.73 2.35 -2.66
CA ASN A 250 -13.59 1.46 -3.79
C ASN A 250 -14.94 0.77 -4.06
N MET A 251 -15.55 1.10 -5.21
CA MET A 251 -16.82 0.52 -5.64
C MET A 251 -16.77 -1.01 -5.71
N ALA A 252 -15.68 -1.62 -6.21
CA ALA A 252 -15.60 -3.07 -6.36
C ALA A 252 -15.47 -3.80 -5.02
N ARG A 253 -14.93 -3.14 -3.99
CA ARG A 253 -14.80 -3.65 -2.62
C ARG A 253 -16.11 -3.58 -1.83
N ASP A 254 -17.06 -2.74 -2.23
CA ASP A 254 -18.33 -2.60 -1.50
C ASP A 254 -19.51 -3.18 -2.28
N PHE A 255 -19.73 -2.72 -3.51
CA PHE A 255 -20.93 -3.04 -4.26
C PHE A 255 -21.04 -4.53 -4.59
N MET A 256 -19.92 -5.16 -4.97
CA MET A 256 -19.94 -6.56 -5.39
C MET A 256 -20.05 -7.54 -4.22
N PRO A 257 -19.36 -7.34 -3.08
CA PRO A 257 -19.65 -8.08 -1.87
C PRO A 257 -21.08 -7.87 -1.34
N ARG A 258 -21.64 -6.66 -1.49
CA ARG A 258 -23.06 -6.37 -1.17
C ARG A 258 -24.02 -7.15 -2.08
N LEU A 259 -23.72 -7.24 -3.37
CA LEU A 259 -24.48 -8.05 -4.30
C LEU A 259 -24.35 -9.56 -3.96
N ALA A 260 -23.16 -10.00 -3.56
CA ALA A 260 -22.94 -11.37 -3.11
C ALA A 260 -23.79 -11.69 -1.87
N SER A 261 -23.77 -10.83 -0.84
CA SER A 261 -24.60 -11.02 0.35
C SER A 261 -26.10 -11.00 0.03
N TYR A 262 -26.56 -10.15 -0.88
CA TYR A 262 -27.94 -10.20 -1.38
C TYR A 262 -28.30 -11.60 -1.91
N MET A 263 -27.45 -12.17 -2.78
CA MET A 263 -27.66 -13.49 -3.38
C MET A 263 -27.56 -14.65 -2.37
N LEU A 264 -26.82 -14.45 -1.27
CA LEU A 264 -26.66 -15.42 -0.19
C LEU A 264 -27.84 -15.43 0.80
N GLY A 265 -28.83 -14.56 0.61
CA GLY A 265 -30.07 -14.56 1.40
C GLY A 265 -30.18 -13.48 2.46
N TYR A 266 -29.27 -12.48 2.49
CA TYR A 266 -29.39 -11.33 3.41
C TYR A 266 -30.58 -10.40 3.12
N GLY A 267 -31.28 -10.63 2.00
CA GLY A 267 -32.51 -9.93 1.65
C GLY A 267 -32.28 -8.49 1.15
N SER A 268 -33.36 -7.80 0.80
CA SER A 268 -33.29 -6.46 0.20
C SER A 268 -32.76 -5.38 1.14
N ALA A 269 -32.67 -5.65 2.45
CA ALA A 269 -32.18 -4.73 3.45
C ALA A 269 -30.72 -4.28 3.18
N VAL A 270 -29.91 -5.08 2.49
CA VAL A 270 -28.54 -4.71 2.10
C VAL A 270 -28.50 -3.44 1.22
N TRP A 271 -29.60 -3.12 0.55
CA TRP A 271 -29.75 -1.94 -0.32
C TRP A 271 -30.41 -0.76 0.39
N SER A 272 -31.28 -0.99 1.37
CA SER A 272 -32.01 0.07 2.07
C SER A 272 -31.37 0.52 3.38
N ALA A 273 -30.51 -0.31 3.99
CA ALA A 273 -29.85 0.00 5.25
C ALA A 273 -29.00 1.28 5.17
N GLY A 274 -28.89 1.95 6.32
CA GLY A 274 -28.23 3.25 6.41
C GLY A 274 -28.90 4.31 5.53
N ASN A 275 -30.23 4.25 5.34
CA ASN A 275 -31.01 5.10 4.45
C ASN A 275 -30.45 5.11 3.01
N TYR A 276 -30.47 3.94 2.37
CA TYR A 276 -29.94 3.71 1.02
C TYR A 276 -28.46 4.02 0.87
N TYR A 277 -27.63 3.57 1.81
CA TYR A 277 -26.19 3.87 1.78
C TYR A 277 -25.45 3.27 0.58
N PHE A 278 -25.95 2.18 -0.01
CA PHE A 278 -25.24 1.38 -1.02
C PHE A 278 -24.67 2.18 -2.21
N TRP A 279 -25.28 3.30 -2.59
CA TRP A 279 -24.80 4.11 -3.72
C TRP A 279 -23.68 5.09 -3.33
N VAL A 280 -23.50 5.36 -2.03
CA VAL A 280 -22.47 6.29 -1.56
C VAL A 280 -21.06 5.74 -1.85
N PRO A 281 -20.71 4.48 -1.51
CA PRO A 281 -19.45 3.86 -1.92
C PRO A 281 -19.29 3.65 -3.43
N ILE A 282 -20.37 3.80 -4.21
CA ILE A 282 -20.31 3.75 -5.67
C ILE A 282 -19.88 5.11 -6.22
N VAL A 283 -20.51 6.19 -5.78
CA VAL A 283 -20.34 7.52 -6.38
C VAL A 283 -19.21 8.32 -5.72
N SER A 284 -19.18 8.33 -4.39
CA SER A 284 -18.29 9.20 -3.63
C SER A 284 -16.80 8.94 -3.91
N PRO A 285 -16.34 7.67 -4.04
CA PRO A 285 -14.95 7.42 -4.36
C PRO A 285 -14.47 8.02 -5.69
N PHE A 286 -15.31 8.10 -6.71
CA PHE A 286 -14.94 8.76 -7.97
C PHE A 286 -14.72 10.25 -7.77
N LEU A 287 -15.58 10.92 -6.99
CA LEU A 287 -15.42 12.33 -6.65
C LEU A 287 -14.13 12.57 -5.86
N GLY A 288 -13.90 11.73 -4.84
CA GLY A 288 -12.72 11.82 -3.99
C GLY A 288 -11.43 11.58 -4.77
N THR A 289 -11.33 10.49 -5.55
CA THR A 289 -10.12 10.19 -6.32
C THR A 289 -9.80 11.28 -7.36
N LEU A 290 -10.81 11.80 -8.08
CA LEU A 290 -10.60 12.92 -9.00
C LEU A 290 -10.12 14.18 -8.28
N LEU A 291 -10.69 14.50 -7.12
CA LEU A 291 -10.26 15.62 -6.30
C LEU A 291 -8.83 15.44 -5.77
N GLY A 292 -8.50 14.26 -5.24
CA GLY A 292 -7.16 13.95 -4.73
C GLY A 292 -6.09 14.05 -5.81
N ALA A 293 -6.38 13.53 -7.01
CA ALA A 293 -5.50 13.67 -8.16
C ALA A 293 -5.33 15.13 -8.60
N PHE A 294 -6.43 15.87 -8.69
CA PHE A 294 -6.40 17.29 -9.02
C PHE A 294 -5.56 18.10 -8.03
N VAL A 295 -5.74 17.89 -6.73
CA VAL A 295 -5.01 18.61 -5.68
C VAL A 295 -3.52 18.28 -5.73
N TYR A 296 -3.15 17.01 -5.91
CA TYR A 296 -1.74 16.63 -6.03
C TYR A 296 -1.09 17.27 -7.27
N ASP A 297 -1.81 17.27 -8.39
CA ASP A 297 -1.31 17.86 -9.64
C ASP A 297 -1.21 19.38 -9.60
N LEU A 298 -2.15 20.03 -8.91
CA LEU A 298 -2.15 21.48 -8.76
C LEU A 298 -0.98 21.99 -7.91
N LEU A 299 -0.59 21.22 -6.87
CA LEU A 299 0.30 21.71 -5.82
C LEU A 299 1.72 21.13 -5.89
N ILE A 300 1.89 19.92 -6.42
CA ILE A 300 3.15 19.17 -6.30
C ILE A 300 3.65 18.67 -7.66
N PHE A 301 2.81 17.99 -8.44
CA PHE A 301 3.25 17.32 -9.66
C PHE A 301 3.56 18.31 -10.78
N ASP A 302 4.77 18.25 -11.34
CA ASP A 302 5.23 19.11 -12.45
C ASP A 302 5.28 18.38 -13.81
N GLY A 303 4.88 17.10 -13.85
CA GLY A 303 4.89 16.26 -15.06
C GLY A 303 3.66 16.44 -15.97
N GLU A 304 3.52 15.53 -16.94
CA GLU A 304 2.40 15.54 -17.89
C GLU A 304 1.05 15.25 -17.20
N SER A 305 0.21 16.28 -17.13
CA SER A 305 -1.15 16.22 -16.57
C SER A 305 -2.05 17.23 -17.27
N PRO A 306 -3.39 17.02 -17.35
CA PRO A 306 -4.31 18.06 -17.79
C PRO A 306 -4.11 19.40 -17.07
N VAL A 307 -3.80 19.39 -15.76
CA VAL A 307 -3.62 20.61 -14.95
C VAL A 307 -2.42 21.43 -15.42
N ASN A 308 -1.34 20.77 -15.85
CA ASN A 308 -0.08 21.39 -16.27
C ASN A 308 -0.05 21.79 -17.76
N THR A 309 -1.21 21.82 -18.42
CA THR A 309 -1.34 22.27 -19.81
C THR A 309 -2.06 23.62 -19.89
N PRO A 310 -1.90 24.40 -20.98
CA PRO A 310 -2.57 25.69 -21.12
C PRO A 310 -4.08 25.60 -20.85
N TYR A 311 -4.58 26.52 -20.01
CA TYR A 311 -5.98 26.53 -19.55
C TYR A 311 -6.43 25.22 -18.89
N MET A 312 -5.54 24.51 -18.19
CA MET A 312 -5.81 23.22 -17.53
C MET A 312 -6.39 22.17 -18.50
N GLY A 313 -5.90 22.15 -19.73
CA GLY A 313 -6.32 21.21 -20.77
C GLY A 313 -7.55 21.66 -21.56
N MET A 314 -8.17 22.78 -21.21
CA MET A 314 -9.32 23.33 -21.94
C MET A 314 -8.93 23.92 -23.30
N ALA A 315 -7.65 24.21 -23.55
CA ALA A 315 -7.18 24.66 -24.87
C ALA A 315 -7.57 23.68 -25.99
N GLY A 316 -7.48 22.37 -25.71
CA GLY A 316 -7.79 21.31 -26.67
C GLY A 316 -9.28 21.06 -26.92
N LEU A 317 -10.18 21.65 -26.12
CA LEU A 317 -11.63 21.64 -26.37
C LEU A 317 -12.02 22.64 -27.47
N PHE A 318 -11.22 23.69 -27.66
CA PHE A 318 -11.45 24.73 -28.65
C PHE A 318 -10.52 24.64 -29.87
N SER A 319 -9.44 23.87 -29.77
CA SER A 319 -8.53 23.61 -30.91
C SER A 319 -9.11 22.56 -31.87
N ARG A 320 -9.21 22.92 -33.15
CA ARG A 320 -9.63 22.04 -34.26
C ARG A 320 -8.54 21.09 -34.76
N GLU A 321 -7.35 21.10 -34.16
CA GLU A 321 -6.27 20.22 -34.60
C GLU A 321 -6.49 18.76 -34.17
N PRO A 322 -6.26 17.79 -35.06
CA PRO A 322 -6.37 16.38 -34.72
C PRO A 322 -5.33 16.02 -33.64
N LYS A 323 -5.81 15.52 -32.49
CA LYS A 323 -4.96 15.00 -31.42
C LYS A 323 -4.05 13.91 -31.99
N LYS A 324 -2.73 14.09 -31.90
CA LYS A 324 -1.77 13.00 -32.13
C LYS A 324 -2.12 11.82 -31.22
N PRO A 325 -2.04 10.57 -31.70
CA PRO A 325 -2.22 9.40 -30.84
C PRO A 325 -1.23 9.52 -29.67
N LYS A 326 -1.74 9.61 -28.43
CA LYS A 326 -0.89 9.42 -27.26
C LYS A 326 -0.35 7.99 -27.36
N ALA A 327 0.97 7.83 -27.31
CA ALA A 327 1.54 6.51 -27.08
C ALA A 327 0.91 5.99 -25.78
N ASP A 328 0.35 4.78 -25.81
CA ASP A 328 -0.14 4.15 -24.59
C ASP A 328 1.07 4.08 -23.64
N ILE A 329 1.07 4.88 -22.58
CA ILE A 329 2.04 4.71 -21.50
C ILE A 329 1.60 3.41 -20.84
N GLU A 330 2.18 2.29 -21.28
CA GLU A 330 2.16 1.06 -20.50
C GLU A 330 2.61 1.43 -19.09
N ALA A 331 1.85 0.96 -18.09
CA ALA A 331 2.17 1.15 -16.69
C ALA A 331 3.68 0.90 -16.50
N ALA A 332 4.35 1.86 -15.84
CA ALA A 332 5.80 1.86 -15.71
C ALA A 332 6.31 0.44 -15.42
N PRO A 333 7.33 -0.06 -16.14
CA PRO A 333 7.80 -1.41 -15.93
C PRO A 333 8.16 -1.55 -14.46
N THR A 334 7.51 -2.48 -13.77
CA THR A 334 7.97 -2.99 -12.48
C THR A 334 9.34 -3.60 -12.75
N GLN A 335 10.41 -2.81 -12.58
CA GLN A 335 11.78 -3.27 -12.75
C GLN A 335 12.13 -4.19 -11.60
N PHE A 336 11.79 -5.47 -11.75
CA PHE A 336 12.56 -6.58 -11.17
C PHE A 336 13.66 -7.06 -12.14
N SER A 337 14.04 -6.23 -13.11
CA SER A 337 15.21 -6.45 -13.96
C SER A 337 16.34 -5.54 -13.48
N SER A 338 17.43 -6.14 -13.02
CA SER A 338 18.68 -5.43 -12.71
C SER A 338 19.08 -4.46 -13.83
N PRO A 339 19.60 -3.26 -13.51
CA PRO A 339 20.15 -2.39 -14.54
C PRO A 339 21.38 -3.05 -15.16
N ALA A 340 21.46 -3.02 -16.49
CA ALA A 340 22.70 -3.33 -17.20
C ALA A 340 23.81 -2.35 -16.75
N PRO A 341 25.07 -2.81 -16.61
CA PRO A 341 26.14 -1.95 -16.12
C PRO A 341 26.45 -0.85 -17.14
N GLY A 342 25.99 0.37 -16.84
CA GLY A 342 26.38 1.58 -17.54
C GLY A 342 27.83 1.94 -17.22
N LYS A 343 28.59 2.31 -18.25
CA LYS A 343 29.98 2.78 -18.15
C LYS A 343 30.05 4.01 -17.23
N ILE A 344 30.63 3.83 -16.05
CA ILE A 344 31.02 4.94 -15.17
C ILE A 344 32.26 5.59 -15.79
N SER A 345 32.14 6.85 -16.23
CA SER A 345 33.30 7.69 -16.50
C SER A 345 34.01 8.03 -15.19
N PRO A 346 35.36 7.98 -15.11
CA PRO A 346 36.06 8.23 -13.86
C PRO A 346 35.92 9.72 -13.43
N PRO A 347 35.98 10.01 -12.11
CA PRO A 347 35.83 11.35 -11.59
C PRO A 347 37.05 12.22 -11.96
N VAL A 348 36.77 13.46 -12.34
CA VAL A 348 37.77 14.52 -12.57
C VAL A 348 38.36 14.93 -11.21
N LEU A 349 39.67 14.73 -11.02
CA LEU A 349 40.39 15.24 -9.85
C LEU A 349 40.49 16.77 -9.91
N PRO A 350 40.30 17.48 -8.78
CA PRO A 350 40.49 18.93 -8.75
C PRO A 350 41.97 19.32 -8.87
N ASN A 351 42.20 20.38 -9.64
CA ASN A 351 43.52 20.91 -9.99
C ASN A 351 44.36 21.35 -8.78
N LYS A 352 45.67 21.16 -8.92
CA LYS A 352 46.76 21.66 -8.06
C LYS A 352 46.59 23.15 -7.70
N VAL A 353 46.68 23.45 -6.41
CA VAL A 353 47.02 24.79 -5.91
C VAL A 353 48.56 24.89 -5.80
N PRO A 354 49.23 25.97 -6.26
CA PRO A 354 50.66 26.12 -6.09
C PRO A 354 51.00 26.62 -4.68
N SER A 355 52.11 26.09 -4.15
CA SER A 355 52.75 26.48 -2.89
C SER A 355 53.37 27.88 -2.93
N SER A 356 53.24 28.63 -1.84
CA SER A 356 54.26 29.62 -1.44
C SER A 356 54.32 29.73 0.08
N ALA A 357 55.54 29.54 0.60
CA ALA A 357 55.93 29.67 1.99
C ALA A 357 55.99 31.13 2.46
N GLY A 358 55.86 31.35 3.78
CA GLY A 358 56.18 32.63 4.43
C GLY A 358 55.74 32.66 5.89
N SER A 359 56.70 32.79 6.80
CA SER A 359 56.66 32.63 8.26
C SER A 359 56.31 33.90 9.07
N SER A 360 55.75 33.74 10.27
CA SER A 360 56.11 34.38 11.57
C SER A 360 54.92 34.24 12.55
N LYS A 361 54.99 33.47 13.65
CA LYS A 361 55.54 33.73 15.00
C LYS A 361 54.57 34.45 15.97
N ASP A 362 54.72 34.07 17.25
CA ASP A 362 54.20 34.61 18.52
C ASP A 362 52.88 33.97 19.02
N GLU A 363 52.84 33.08 20.03
CA GLU A 363 53.28 33.04 21.46
C GLU A 363 52.15 33.38 22.46
N GLY A 364 52.00 32.48 23.45
CA GLY A 364 51.36 32.70 24.77
C GLY A 364 49.93 32.15 24.93
N THR A 365 49.49 31.50 26.01
CA THR A 365 50.09 31.08 27.29
C THR A 365 49.11 30.07 27.93
N LEU A 366 49.64 29.07 28.65
CA LEU A 366 48.92 28.09 29.46
C LEU A 366 48.30 28.71 30.73
N GLY A 367 47.16 28.16 31.18
CA GLY A 367 46.59 28.44 32.50
C GLY A 367 45.60 27.37 32.96
N HIS A 368 46.09 26.43 33.76
CA HIS A 368 45.29 25.51 34.60
C HIS A 368 44.83 26.25 35.87
N LEU A 369 43.59 26.05 36.33
CA LEU A 369 43.21 25.85 37.74
C LEU A 369 41.71 25.53 37.89
N SER A 370 41.39 24.86 38.98
CA SER A 370 40.31 23.91 39.26
C SER A 370 39.10 24.50 40.02
N ASP A 371 38.08 23.64 40.20
CA ASP A 371 37.12 23.56 41.33
C ASP A 371 35.96 24.60 41.38
N GLN A 372 34.65 24.33 41.56
CA GLN A 372 33.72 23.23 41.95
C GLN A 372 32.27 23.76 41.64
N PRO A 373 31.14 23.18 42.12
CA PRO A 373 30.48 21.91 41.81
C PRO A 373 29.05 22.08 41.21
N SER A 374 28.50 20.97 40.73
CA SER A 374 27.12 20.76 40.27
C SER A 374 26.09 20.66 41.41
N PRO A 375 24.79 20.91 41.15
CA PRO A 375 23.71 20.25 41.87
C PRO A 375 22.97 19.25 40.98
N ASP A 376 22.59 18.15 41.62
CA ASP A 376 21.95 16.96 41.10
C ASP A 376 20.57 17.23 40.47
N MET A 377 20.26 16.52 39.38
CA MET A 377 18.89 16.34 38.91
C MET A 377 18.57 14.84 38.91
N GLU A 378 17.74 14.45 39.87
CA GLU A 378 17.16 13.11 40.04
C GLU A 378 16.47 12.62 38.76
N VAL A 379 16.82 11.40 38.37
CA VAL A 379 16.12 10.61 37.35
C VAL A 379 14.95 9.89 38.03
N GLN A 380 13.73 10.39 37.84
CA GLN A 380 12.50 9.66 38.19
C GLN A 380 12.07 8.76 37.03
N THR A 381 11.96 7.46 37.31
CA THR A 381 11.37 6.42 36.47
C THR A 381 9.84 6.48 36.50
N PRO A 382 9.12 6.27 35.38
CA PRO A 382 7.66 6.32 35.38
C PRO A 382 7.06 4.93 35.68
N GLU A 383 6.73 4.68 36.94
CA GLU A 383 5.67 3.73 37.31
C GLU A 383 4.54 4.48 38.02
N THR A 384 3.30 4.06 37.75
CA THR A 384 2.03 4.47 38.37
C THR A 384 1.37 5.77 37.87
N MET A 385 0.70 5.69 36.72
CA MET A 385 -0.43 6.58 36.42
C MET A 385 -1.48 5.93 35.50
N TRP A 386 -2.02 4.78 35.89
CA TRP A 386 -3.29 4.23 35.34
C TRP A 386 -4.07 3.55 36.46
N SER A 387 -4.83 4.36 37.20
CA SER A 387 -5.84 3.91 38.14
C SER A 387 -6.93 4.97 38.18
N GLY A 388 -7.99 4.79 37.40
CA GLY A 388 -9.13 5.69 37.45
C GLY A 388 -10.06 5.63 36.25
N ALA A 389 -10.63 4.47 35.92
CA ALA A 389 -11.91 4.35 35.22
C ALA A 389 -12.41 2.89 35.26
N THR A 390 -12.92 2.46 36.41
CA THR A 390 -13.80 1.30 36.49
C THR A 390 -15.19 1.72 35.99
N PHE A 391 -15.63 1.24 34.83
CA PHE A 391 -17.03 1.34 34.44
C PHE A 391 -17.79 0.12 35.01
N SER A 392 -18.58 0.40 36.04
CA SER A 392 -19.55 -0.49 36.66
C SER A 392 -20.74 -0.70 35.71
N ALA A 393 -21.11 -1.94 35.47
CA ALA A 393 -22.35 -2.33 34.80
C ALA A 393 -23.55 -2.11 35.73
N HIS A 394 -24.62 -1.48 35.25
CA HIS A 394 -25.92 -1.49 35.90
C HIS A 394 -27.03 -1.91 34.91
N PRO A 395 -27.95 -2.81 35.30
CA PRO A 395 -29.05 -3.32 34.47
C PRO A 395 -30.28 -2.39 34.52
N PRO A 396 -31.31 -2.59 33.66
CA PRO A 396 -32.36 -1.61 33.46
C PRO A 396 -33.46 -1.71 34.51
N HIS A 397 -33.94 -0.55 34.98
CA HIS A 397 -35.18 -0.43 35.73
C HIS A 397 -36.36 -0.15 34.78
N ALA A 398 -37.35 -1.03 34.87
CA ALA A 398 -38.69 -0.86 34.36
C ALA A 398 -39.41 0.32 35.03
N HIS A 399 -40.19 1.09 34.27
CA HIS A 399 -41.44 1.68 34.77
C HIS A 399 -42.49 1.81 33.67
N LEU A 400 -43.66 1.31 34.03
CA LEU A 400 -44.95 1.32 33.34
C LEU A 400 -45.45 2.73 33.00
N ARG A 401 -46.10 2.84 31.84
CA ARG A 401 -47.50 3.28 31.74
C ARG A 401 -48.23 2.45 30.69
#